data_AF-A0A832LQ36-F1
#
_entry.id   AF-A0A832LQ36-F1
#
_cell.length_a   1.000
_cell.length_b   1.000
_cell.length_c   1.000
_cell.angle_alpha   90.00
_cell.angle_beta   90.00
_cell.angle_gamma   90.00
#
_symmetry.space_group_name_H-M   'P 1'
#
loop_
_entity.id
_entity.type
_entity.pdbx_description
1 polymer ?
#
loop_
_entity_poly.entity_id
_entity_poly.type
_entity_poly.pdbx_seq_one_letter_code
_entity_poly.pdbx_strand_id
1 'polypeptide(L)' 'MYLDPENADAWSTKGSILSSIGKNEEALKCIDKALKIDPDNGEVLAFNGNFEEAWECINKAIS' A
#
# COMPACT_ATOMS: atom_id res chain seq x y z
N MET A 1 -10.96 -13.70 -14.67
CA MET A 1 -10.84 -12.53 -13.79
C MET A 1 -9.45 -11.95 -14.01
N TYR A 2 -9.31 -11.07 -15.00
CA TYR A 2 -8.04 -10.43 -15.35
C TYR A 2 -7.81 -9.31 -14.33
N LEU A 3 -6.72 -9.37 -13.58
CA LEU A 3 -6.23 -8.22 -12.83
C LEU A 3 -5.64 -7.29 -13.87
N ASP A 4 -6.36 -6.22 -14.22
CA ASP A 4 -5.82 -5.22 -15.13
C ASP A 4 -4.56 -4.62 -14.49
N PRO A 5 -3.37 -4.80 -15.08
CA PRO A 5 -2.13 -4.32 -14.48
C PRO A 5 -2.07 -2.80 -14.35
N GLU A 6 -2.99 -2.09 -15.02
CA GLU A 6 -3.18 -0.63 -15.01
C GLU A 6 -4.28 -0.16 -14.04
N ASN A 7 -4.82 -1.02 -13.19
CA ASN A 7 -5.81 -0.59 -12.21
C ASN A 7 -5.15 -0.31 -10.84
N ALA A 8 -5.04 0.97 -10.49
CA ALA A 8 -4.49 1.41 -9.21
C ALA A 8 -5.27 0.86 -8.01
N ASP A 9 -6.60 0.75 -8.10
CA ASP A 9 -7.47 0.20 -7.04
C ASP A 9 -7.16 -1.28 -6.76
N ALA A 10 -6.83 -2.04 -7.81
CA ALA A 10 -6.46 -3.45 -7.66
C ALA A 10 -5.14 -3.61 -6.90
N TRP A 11 -4.15 -2.75 -7.18
CA TRP A 11 -2.89 -2.70 -6.43
C TRP A 11 -3.09 -2.22 -4.99
N SER A 12 -3.96 -1.21 -4.78
CA SER A 12 -4.37 -0.73 -3.45
C SER A 12 -5.00 -1.85 -2.61
N THR A 13 -6.00 -2.53 -3.17
CA THR A 13 -6.70 -3.65 -2.53
C THR A 13 -5.72 -4.77 -2.17
N LYS A 14 -4.80 -5.11 -3.06
CA LYS A 14 -3.76 -6.11 -2.79
C LYS A 14 -2.84 -5.65 -1.65
N GLY A 15 -2.44 -4.39 -1.62
CA GLY A 15 -1.66 -3.80 -0.53
C GLY A 15 -2.37 -3.91 0.83
N SER A 16 -3.66 -3.58 0.86
CA SER A 16 -4.51 -3.71 2.05
C SER A 16 -4.57 -5.15 2.59
N ILE A 17 -4.77 -6.12 1.69
CA ILE A 17 -4.80 -7.55 2.08
C ILE A 17 -3.43 -7.98 2.61
N LEU A 18 -2.34 -7.58 1.95
CA LEU A 18 -0.97 -7.87 2.38
C LEU A 18 -0.65 -7.26 3.76
N SER A 19 -1.09 -6.03 4.00
CA SER A 19 -0.99 -5.38 5.31
C SER A 19 -1.71 -6.18 6.39
N SER A 20 -2.94 -6.60 6.09
CA SER A 20 -3.79 -7.34 7.02
C SER A 20 -3.21 -8.70 7.42
N ILE A 21 -2.36 -9.29 6.57
CA ILE A 21 -1.65 -10.53 6.88
C ILE A 21 -0.21 -10.29 7.40
N GLY A 22 0.13 -9.06 7.75
CA GLY A 22 1.43 -8.68 8.33
C GLY A 22 2.57 -8.54 7.34
N LYS A 23 2.30 -8.63 6.03
CA LYS A 23 3.30 -8.48 4.96
C LYS A 23 3.47 -7.02 4.54
N ASN A 24 3.90 -6.19 5.49
CA ASN A 24 3.97 -4.74 5.30
C ASN A 24 4.91 -4.30 4.16
N GLU A 25 6.05 -4.97 3.98
CA GLU A 25 6.98 -4.65 2.88
C GLU A 25 6.40 -4.93 1.49
N GLU A 26 5.65 -6.03 1.34
CA GLU A 26 4.99 -6.35 0.07
C GLU A 26 3.81 -5.41 -0.19
N ALA A 27 3.12 -4.98 0.87
CA ALA A 27 2.05 -4.01 0.78
C ALA A 27 2.55 -2.64 0.29
N LEU A 28 3.67 -2.15 0.83
CA LEU A 28 4.33 -0.92 0.38
C LEU A 28 4.68 -0.98 -1.12
N LYS A 29 5.24 -2.10 -1.59
CA LYS A 29 5.52 -2.31 -3.02
C LYS A 29 4.25 -2.28 -3.90
N CYS A 30 3.10 -2.66 -3.36
CA CYS A 30 1.83 -2.58 -4.07
C CYS A 30 1.31 -1.14 -4.10
N ILE A 31 1.39 -0.41 -2.98
CA ILE A 31 1.03 1.01 -2.90
C ILE A 31 1.90 1.85 -3.84
N ASP A 32 3.22 1.62 -3.87
CA ASP A 32 4.14 2.27 -4.82
C ASP A 32 3.76 2.08 -6.28
N LYS A 33 3.26 0.88 -6.63
CA LYS A 33 2.79 0.59 -7.99
C LYS A 33 1.48 1.30 -8.29
N ALA A 34 0.57 1.31 -7.32
CA ALA A 34 -0.70 1.99 -7.47
C ALA A 34 -0.51 3.51 -7.69
N LEU A 35 0.37 4.15 -6.90
CA LEU A 35 0.72 5.57 -7.06
C LEU A 35 1.45 5.89 -8.37
N LYS A 36 2.20 4.94 -8.94
CA LYS A 36 2.82 5.12 -10.25
C LYS A 36 1.82 5.09 -11.41
N ILE A 37 0.69 4.40 -11.22
CA ILE A 37 -0.39 4.31 -12.20
C ILE A 37 -1.30 5.52 -12.07
N ASP A 38 -1.76 5.79 -10.85
CA ASP A 38 -2.60 6.93 -10.52
C ASP A 38 -2.09 7.57 -9.21
N PRO A 39 -1.28 8.64 -9.32
CA PRO A 39 -0.72 9.32 -8.16
C PRO A 39 -1.79 10.09 -7.35
N ASP A 40 -2.93 10.41 -7.96
CA ASP A 40 -4.02 11.15 -7.33
C ASP A 40 -5.13 10.21 -6.80
N ASN A 41 -4.87 8.89 -6.80
CA ASN A 41 -5.81 7.91 -6.30
C ASN A 41 -6.03 8.09 -4.79
N GLY A 42 -7.20 8.61 -4.41
CA GLY A 42 -7.54 8.90 -3.02
C GLY A 42 -7.53 7.68 -2.10
N GLU A 43 -7.85 6.49 -2.61
CA GLU A 43 -7.80 5.25 -1.83
C GLU A 43 -6.36 4.85 -1.51
N VAL A 44 -5.48 4.92 -2.51
CA VAL A 44 -4.04 4.62 -2.34
C VAL A 44 -3.37 5.63 -1.42
N LEU A 45 -3.68 6.92 -1.55
CA LEU A 45 -3.15 7.97 -0.68
C LEU A 45 -3.58 7.79 0.77
N ALA A 46 -4.84 7.42 1.01
CA ALA A 46 -5.33 7.10 2.34
C ALA A 46 -4.61 5.88 2.94
N PHE A 47 -4.39 4.83 2.13
CA PHE A 47 -3.61 3.66 2.56
C PHE A 47 -2.15 4.01 2.85
N ASN A 48 -1.51 4.82 2.02
CA ASN A 48 -0.11 5.21 2.20
C ASN A 48 0.11 6.02 3.48
N GLY A 49 -0.80 6.93 3.80
CA GLY A 49 -0.76 7.68 5.07
C GLY A 49 -0.81 6.78 6.30
N ASN A 50 -1.66 5.75 6.30
CA ASN A 50 -1.72 4.77 7.38
C ASN A 50 -0.42 3.94 7.49
N PHE A 51 0.27 3.71 6.37
CA PHE A 51 1.53 2.97 6.34
C PHE A 51 2.72 3.77 6.85
N GLU A 52 2.80 5.08 6.58
CA GLU A 52 3.85 5.94 7.14
C GLU A 52 3.78 5.97 8.67
N GLU A 53 2.59 6.16 9.25
CA GLU A 53 2.40 6.10 10.70
C GLU A 53 2.80 4.73 11.29
N ALA A 54 2.38 3.64 10.64
CA ALA A 54 2.71 2.30 11.07
C ALA A 54 4.24 2.01 10.98
N TRP A 55 4.90 2.46 9.92
CA TRP A 55 6.33 2.30 9.73
C TRP A 55 7.15 3.12 10.73
N GLU A 56 6.70 4.34 11.04
CA GLU A 56 7.35 5.19 12.06
C GLU A 56 7.25 4.56 13.46
N CYS A 57 6.09 3.98 13.81
CA CYS A 57 5.91 3.26 15.06
C CYS A 57 6.82 2.04 15.17
N ILE A 58 6.95 1.26 14.09
CA ILE A 58 7.83 0.08 14.04
C ILE A 58 9.31 0.48 14.15
N ASN A 59 9.75 1.52 13.43
CA ASN A 59 11.14 2.00 13.54
C ASN A 59 11.49 2.50 14.94
N LYS A 60 10.56 3.21 15.60
CA LYS A 60 10.74 3.63 17.01
C LYS A 60 10.80 2.45 17.98
N ALA A 61 10.11 1.35 17.69
CA ALA A 61 10.12 0.15 18.54
C ALA A 61 11.42 -0.67 18.41
N ILE A 62 12.19 -0.46 17.33
CA ILE A 62 13.44 -1.20 17.04
C ILE A 62 14.69 -0.36 17.37
N SER A 63 14.55 0.94 17.66
CA SER A 63 15.63 1.81 18.17
C SER A 63 15.79 1.72 19.68
#